data_AF-A0A9E7EEM3-F1
#
_entry.id   AF-A0A9E7EEM3-F1
#
_cell.length_a   1.000
_cell.length_b   1.000
_cell.length_c   1.000
_cell.angle_alpha   90.00
_cell.angle_beta   90.00
_cell.angle_gamma   90.00
#
_symmetry.space_group_name_H-M   'P 1'
#
loop_
_entity.id
_entity.type
_entity.pdbx_description
1 polymer ?
#
loop_
_entity_poly.entity_id
_entity_poly.type
_entity_poly.pdbx_seq_one_letter_code
_entity_poly.pdbx_strand_id
1 'polypeptide(L)'
;MYDLDIKEALTRLPREVVDARNQRLKRAMDLSMKHEYLPEDLQALQTPFRSYLKDMLALVKKENAEREALGALPLYQRTIP
;
A
#
# COMPACT_ATOMS: atom_id res chain seq x y z
N MET A 1 3.91 -5.37 12.75
CA MET A 1 4.87 -4.38 12.23
C MET A 1 4.20 -3.56 11.13
N TYR A 2 3.37 -2.56 11.49
CA TYR A 2 2.63 -1.71 10.54
C TYR A 2 3.48 -0.51 10.13
N ASP A 3 4.12 -0.52 8.95
CA ASP A 3 4.87 0.65 8.47
C ASP A 3 3.91 1.84 8.25
N LEU A 4 4.06 2.92 9.02
CA LEU A 4 3.18 4.10 8.91
C LEU A 4 3.44 4.86 7.62
N ASP A 5 4.64 4.72 7.05
CA ASP A 5 5.03 5.30 5.76
C ASP A 5 4.13 4.77 4.63
N ILE A 6 3.66 3.52 4.74
CA ILE A 6 2.72 2.94 3.78
C ILE A 6 1.36 3.65 3.85
N LYS A 7 0.89 3.98 5.06
CA LYS A 7 -0.37 4.69 5.25
C LYS A 7 -0.31 6.08 4.63
N GLU A 8 0.79 6.80 4.87
CA GLU A 8 1.03 8.13 4.30
C GLU A 8 1.24 8.08 2.77
N ALA A 9 1.92 7.06 2.26
CA ALA A 9 2.04 6.89 0.81
C ALA A 9 0.67 6.65 0.18
N LEU A 10 -0.20 5.84 0.78
CA LEU A 10 -1.53 5.54 0.26
C LEU A 10 -2.48 6.76 0.28
N THR A 11 -2.37 7.66 1.25
CA THR A 11 -3.20 8.88 1.30
C THR A 11 -2.83 9.88 0.20
N ARG A 12 -1.58 9.85 -0.29
CA ARG A 12 -1.10 10.72 -1.38
C ARG A 12 -1.40 10.19 -2.78
N LEU A 13 -1.73 8.90 -2.92
CA LEU A 13 -2.06 8.32 -4.22
C LEU A 13 -3.41 8.80 -4.77
N PRO A 14 -3.61 8.79 -6.10
CA PRO A 14 -4.92 9.02 -6.69
C PRO A 14 -5.96 8.04 -6.17
N ARG A 15 -7.16 8.56 -5.89
CA ARG A 15 -8.27 7.77 -5.31
C ARG A 15 -8.61 6.53 -6.12
N GLU A 16 -8.59 6.63 -7.45
CA GLU A 16 -8.86 5.52 -8.36
C GLU A 16 -7.93 4.32 -8.15
N VAL A 17 -6.64 4.58 -7.89
CA VAL A 17 -5.64 3.54 -7.65
C VAL A 17 -5.88 2.86 -6.30
N VAL A 18 -6.25 3.65 -5.29
CA VAL A 18 -6.59 3.16 -3.95
C VAL A 18 -7.86 2.31 -3.98
N ASP A 19 -8.89 2.77 -4.70
CA ASP A 19 -10.15 2.04 -4.85
C ASP A 19 -9.93 0.72 -5.61
N ALA A 20 -9.15 0.74 -6.70
CA ALA A 20 -8.78 -0.48 -7.43
C ALA A 20 -7.98 -1.47 -6.55
N ARG A 21 -7.09 -0.97 -5.70
CA ARG A 21 -6.39 -1.79 -4.68
C ARG A 21 -7.39 -2.43 -3.73
N ASN A 22 -8.31 -1.65 -3.18
CA ASN A 22 -9.29 -2.12 -2.20
C ASN A 22 -10.21 -3.18 -2.82
N GLN A 23 -10.62 -3.02 -4.08
CA GLN A 23 -11.40 -4.02 -4.81
C GLN A 23 -10.62 -5.34 -4.99
N ARG A 24 -9.34 -5.28 -5.39
CA ARG A 24 -8.50 -6.48 -5.53
C ARG A 24 -8.34 -7.23 -4.20
N LEU A 25 -8.14 -6.49 -3.10
CA LEU A 25 -8.03 -7.07 -1.76
C LEU A 25 -9.34 -7.72 -1.31
N LYS A 26 -10.49 -7.06 -1.52
CA LYS A 26 -11.81 -7.64 -1.21
C LYS A 26 -12.05 -8.93 -1.98
N ARG A 27 -11.74 -8.94 -3.28
CA ARG A 27 -11.84 -10.15 -4.11
C ARG A 27 -10.94 -11.28 -3.61
N ALA A 28 -9.70 -10.97 -3.24
CA ALA A 28 -8.78 -11.95 -2.69
C ALA A 28 -9.28 -12.54 -1.36
N MET A 29 -9.84 -11.70 -0.48
CA MET A 29 -10.44 -12.15 0.77
C MET A 29 -11.67 -13.03 0.53
N ASP A 30 -12.56 -12.66 -0.40
CA ASP A 30 -13.74 -13.44 -0.75
C ASP A 30 -13.37 -14.84 -1.29
N LEU A 31 -12.42 -14.90 -2.23
CA LEU A 31 -11.91 -16.17 -2.76
C LEU A 31 -11.23 -17.01 -1.67
N SER A 32 -10.45 -16.38 -0.79
CA SER A 32 -9.82 -17.07 0.34
C SER A 32 -10.85 -17.65 1.31
N MET A 33 -11.96 -16.95 1.57
CA MET A 33 -13.04 -17.45 2.43
C MET A 33 -13.78 -18.63 1.78
N LYS A 34 -13.90 -18.62 0.45
CA LYS A 34 -14.53 -19.71 -0.33
C LYS A 34 -13.61 -20.90 -0.56
N HIS A 35 -12.32 -20.79 -0.22
CA HIS A 35 -11.29 -21.76 -0.60
C HIS A 35 -11.23 -22.03 -2.11
N GLU A 36 -11.50 -20.99 -2.90
CA GLU A 36 -11.49 -21.03 -4.36
C GLU A 36 -10.38 -20.14 -4.90
N TYR A 37 -9.91 -20.47 -6.12
CA TYR A 37 -8.93 -19.65 -6.84
C TYR A 37 -9.63 -18.79 -7.89
N LEU A 38 -8.90 -17.78 -8.38
CA LEU A 38 -9.39 -16.94 -9.47
C LEU A 38 -9.49 -17.79 -10.75
N PRO A 39 -10.54 -17.62 -11.59
CA PRO A 39 -10.64 -18.31 -12.87
C PRO A 39 -9.42 -18.08 -13.77
N GLU A 40 -9.04 -19.09 -14.56
CA GLU A 40 -7.83 -19.08 -15.39
C GLU A 40 -7.77 -17.88 -16.34
N ASP A 41 -8.89 -17.52 -16.97
CA ASP A 41 -8.99 -16.36 -17.88
C ASP A 41 -8.61 -15.05 -17.18
N LEU A 42 -9.05 -14.87 -15.93
CA LEU A 42 -8.76 -13.68 -15.13
C LEU A 42 -7.37 -13.74 -14.50
N GLN A 43 -6.83 -14.94 -14.28
CA GLN A 43 -5.47 -15.16 -13.80
C GLN A 43 -4.44 -14.78 -14.86
N ALA A 44 -4.68 -15.14 -16.12
CA ALA A 44 -3.84 -14.77 -17.26
C ALA A 44 -3.76 -13.25 -17.47
N LEU A 45 -4.82 -12.51 -17.13
CA LEU A 45 -4.87 -11.05 -17.21
C LEU A 45 -4.20 -10.33 -16.03
N GLN A 46 -3.81 -11.02 -14.95
CA GLN A 46 -3.20 -10.36 -13.79
C GLN A 46 -1.78 -9.89 -14.08
N THR A 47 -1.46 -8.68 -13.60
CA THR A 47 -0.10 -8.11 -13.65
C THR A 47 0.47 -7.93 -12.24
N PRO A 48 0.94 -9.00 -11.56
CA PRO A 48 1.27 -8.97 -10.13
C PRO A 48 2.44 -8.04 -9.77
N PHE A 49 3.44 -7.91 -10.64
CA PHE A 49 4.66 -7.12 -10.37
C PHE A 49 4.57 -5.66 -10.81
N ARG A 50 3.41 -5.20 -11.27
CA ARG A 50 3.19 -3.80 -11.63
C ARG A 50 2.93 -2.98 -10.35
N SER A 51 3.99 -2.50 -9.72
CA SER A 51 3.90 -1.74 -8.47
C SER A 51 3.36 -0.33 -8.69
N TYR A 52 2.31 0.04 -7.95
CA TYR A 52 1.77 1.41 -7.92
C TYR A 52 2.24 2.22 -6.70
N LEU A 53 2.83 1.57 -5.69
CA LEU A 53 3.17 2.19 -4.40
C LEU A 53 4.66 2.53 -4.24
N LYS A 54 5.54 1.87 -4.99
CA LYS A 54 7.00 1.88 -4.77
C LYS A 54 7.59 3.29 -4.80
N ASP A 55 7.23 4.07 -5.81
CA ASP A 55 7.79 5.40 -6.02
C ASP A 55 7.33 6.39 -4.95
N MET A 56 6.04 6.36 -4.59
CA MET A 56 5.49 7.20 -3.53
C MET A 56 6.08 6.85 -2.16
N LEU A 57 6.28 5.56 -1.89
CA LEU A 57 6.88 5.11 -0.64
C LEU A 57 8.35 5.54 -0.53
N ALA A 58 9.11 5.50 -1.62
CA ALA A 58 10.48 5.99 -1.65
C ALA A 58 10.56 7.50 -1.37
N LEU A 59 9.60 8.27 -1.92
CA LEU A 59 9.49 9.70 -1.69
C LEU A 59 9.20 10.03 -0.21
N VAL A 60 8.20 9.37 0.39
CA VAL A 60 7.85 9.57 1.82
C VAL A 60 9.04 9.23 2.73
N LYS A 61 9.76 8.14 2.45
CA LYS A 61 10.95 7.75 3.22
C LYS A 61 12.07 8.77 3.11
N LYS A 62 12.27 9.35 1.93
CA LYS A 62 13.27 10.41 1.71
C LYS A 62 12.92 11.68 2.49
N GLU A 63 11.66 12.10 2.47
CA GLU A 63 11.18 13.26 3.25
C GLU A 63 11.33 13.04 4.76
N ASN A 64 11.03 11.84 5.24
CA ASN A 64 11.20 11.49 6.65
C ASN A 64 12.68 11.51 7.06
N ALA A 65 13.56 10.93 6.25
CA ALA A 65 15.01 10.92 6.51
C ALA A 65 15.61 12.34 6.48
N GLU A 66 15.18 13.19 5.55
CA GLU A 66 15.57 14.61 5.53
C GLU A 66 15.12 15.34 6.79
N ARG A 67 13.87 15.13 7.22
CA ARG A 67 13.34 15.74 8.44
C ARG A 67 14.09 15.30 9.69
N GLU A 68 14.42 14.02 9.77
CA GLU A 68 15.21 13.45 10.87
C GLU A 68 16.63 14.02 10.89
N ALA A 69 17.27 14.16 9.72
CA ALA A 69 18.60 14.80 9.61
C ALA A 69 18.59 16.27 10.04
N LEU A 70 17.46 16.97 9.86
CA LEU A 70 17.25 18.34 10.34
C LEU A 70 16.91 18.41 11.84
N GLY A 71 16.79 17.28 12.53
CA GLY A 71 16.51 17.20 13.97
C GLY A 71 15.05 17.52 14.36
N ALA A 72 14.13 17.50 13.39
CA ALA A 72 12.72 17.78 13.65
C ALA A 72 11.96 16.54 14.16
N LEU A 73 10.84 16.79 14.83
CA LEU A 73 9.96 15.73 15.36
C LEU A 73 9.31 14.91 14.24
N PRO A 74 8.99 13.61 14.48
CA PRO A 74 8.31 12.77 13.50
C PRO A 74 6.89 13.26 13.23
N LEU A 75 6.44 13.19 11.96
CA LEU A 75 5.08 13.60 11.58
C LEU A 75 3.99 12.69 12.16
N TYR A 76 4.31 11.42 12.33
CA TYR A 76 3.41 10.42 12.88
C TYR A 76 4.22 9.38 13.66
N GLN A 77 3.61 8.86 14.71
CA GLN A 77 4.22 7.84 15.57
C GLN A 77 3.22 6.71 15.80
N ARG A 78 3.73 5.48 15.89
CA ARG A 78 2.92 4.33 16.33
C ARG A 78 2.48 4.57 17.77
N THR A 79 1.19 4.40 18.04
CA THR A 79 0.68 4.37 19.42
C THR A 79 1.15 3.08 20.10
N ILE A 80 1.53 3.19 21.37
CA ILE A 80 1.86 2.03 22.20
C ILE A 80 0.53 1.31 22.52
N PRO A 81 0.45 -0.02 22.30
CA PRO A 81 -0.77 -0.79 22.58
C PRO A 81 -1.11 -0.81 24.07
#